data_AF-A0A356KKB5-F1
#
_entry.id   AF-A0A356KKB5-F1
#
_cell.length_a   1.000
_cell.length_b   1.000
_cell.length_c   1.000
_cell.angle_alpha   90.00
_cell.angle_beta   90.00
_cell.angle_gamma   90.00
#
_symmetry.space_group_name_H-M   'P 1'
#
loop_
_entity.id
_entity.type
_entity.pdbx_description
1 polymer ?
#
loop_
_entity_poly.entity_id
_entity_poly.type
_entity_poly.pdbx_seq_one_letter_code
_entity_poly.pdbx_strand_id
1 'polypeptide(L)'
;GFCLFNNVAVAAARARAVHGLDRVCVVDFDVHHGNGTQDAFYRDGGVHFVSIHGRGYYPGTGADDETGEGPGAGTTWNRALPAKTQPPQYQDTFR
;
A
#
# COMPACT_ATOMS: atom_id res chain seq x y z
N GLY A 1 7.81 11.12 -5.32
CA GLY A 1 6.96 12.32 -5.27
C GLY A 1 7.00 13.06 -6.59
N PHE A 2 6.14 12.66 -7.53
CA PHE A 2 5.90 13.31 -8.83
C PHE A 2 4.45 13.05 -9.31
N CYS A 3 3.57 12.66 -8.38
CA CYS A 3 2.20 12.25 -8.66
C CYS A 3 1.27 13.43 -8.37
N LEU A 4 0.49 13.86 -9.36
CA LEU A 4 -0.54 14.90 -9.19
C LEU A 4 -1.89 14.30 -8.75
N PHE A 5 -2.17 13.08 -9.21
CA PHE A 5 -3.34 12.30 -8.85
C PHE A 5 -2.92 10.89 -8.43
N ASN A 6 -3.63 10.32 -7.46
CA ASN A 6 -3.46 8.91 -7.11
C ASN A 6 -4.30 8.03 -8.05
N ASN A 7 -3.74 7.73 -9.22
CA ASN A 7 -4.42 6.99 -10.28
C ASN A 7 -4.97 5.64 -9.80
N VAL A 8 -4.18 4.90 -9.02
CA VAL A 8 -4.56 3.57 -8.53
C VAL A 8 -5.67 3.66 -7.50
N ALA A 9 -5.63 4.62 -6.57
CA ALA A 9 -6.71 4.81 -5.61
C ALA A 9 -8.02 5.22 -6.30
N VAL A 10 -7.96 6.12 -7.29
CA VAL A 10 -9.14 6.50 -8.09
C VAL A 10 -9.71 5.28 -8.82
N ALA A 11 -8.85 4.46 -9.42
CA ALA A 11 -9.27 3.24 -10.11
C ALA A 11 -9.91 2.23 -9.14
N ALA A 12 -9.32 1.99 -7.98
CA ALA A 12 -9.86 1.09 -6.95
C ALA A 12 -11.23 1.55 -6.45
N ALA A 13 -11.36 2.83 -6.09
CA ALA A 13 -12.64 3.41 -5.64
C ALA A 13 -13.70 3.32 -6.75
N ARG A 14 -13.34 3.64 -7.99
CA ARG A 14 -14.24 3.54 -9.15
C ARG A 14 -14.66 2.09 -9.41
N ALA A 15 -13.73 1.13 -9.30
CA ALA A 15 -14.05 -0.27 -9.53
C ALA A 15 -15.09 -0.78 -8.52
N ARG A 16 -14.96 -0.40 -7.25
CA ARG A 16 -15.97 -0.70 -6.23
C ARG A 16 -17.31 -0.04 -6.51
N ALA A 17 -17.30 1.27 -6.78
CA ALA A 17 -18.53 2.04 -6.96
C ALA A 17 -19.31 1.67 -8.23
N VAL A 18 -18.63 1.41 -9.34
CA VAL A 18 -19.26 1.20 -10.65
C VAL A 18 -19.49 -0.28 -10.95
N HIS A 19 -18.59 -1.16 -10.50
CA HIS A 19 -18.67 -2.59 -10.77
C HIS A 19 -19.15 -3.41 -9.57
N GLY A 20 -19.47 -2.75 -8.44
CA GLY A 20 -20.01 -3.42 -7.25
C GLY A 20 -19.01 -4.36 -6.59
N LEU A 21 -17.71 -4.12 -6.72
CA LEU A 21 -16.70 -4.95 -6.07
C LEU A 21 -16.69 -4.70 -4.56
N ASP A 22 -16.96 -5.74 -3.78
CA ASP A 22 -16.93 -5.65 -2.32
C ASP A 22 -15.51 -5.43 -1.79
N ARG A 23 -14.52 -6.02 -2.45
CA ARG A 23 -13.11 -6.01 -2.06
C ARG A 23 -12.17 -5.74 -3.23
N VAL A 24 -11.16 -4.91 -3.00
CA VAL A 24 -10.06 -4.65 -3.92
C VAL A 24 -8.73 -4.80 -3.17
N CYS A 25 -7.71 -5.38 -3.80
CA CYS A 25 -6.36 -5.42 -3.27
C CYS A 25 -5.43 -4.59 -4.17
N VAL A 26 -4.70 -3.65 -3.58
CA VAL A 26 -3.64 -2.89 -4.24
C VAL A 26 -2.31 -3.37 -3.71
N VAL A 27 -1.50 -3.93 -4.61
CA VAL A 27 -0.12 -4.34 -4.32
C VAL A 27 0.82 -3.32 -4.94
N ASP A 28 1.53 -2.60 -4.08
CA ASP A 28 2.53 -1.59 -4.44
C ASP A 28 3.94 -2.15 -4.23
N PHE A 29 4.63 -2.36 -5.35
CA PHE A 29 6.00 -2.85 -5.41
C PHE A 29 6.99 -1.77 -5.85
N ASP A 30 6.58 -0.49 -5.91
CA ASP A 30 7.53 0.61 -6.05
C ASP A 30 8.48 0.63 -4.85
N VAL A 31 9.72 1.07 -5.09
CA VAL A 31 10.73 1.11 -4.03
C VAL A 31 10.41 2.15 -2.94
N HIS A 32 9.55 3.13 -3.24
CA HIS A 32 9.07 4.13 -2.30
C HIS A 32 7.70 3.73 -1.76
N HIS A 33 7.42 4.06 -0.49
CA HIS A 33 6.12 3.78 0.10
C HIS A 33 5.00 4.52 -0.65
N GLY A 34 3.94 3.79 -1.02
CA GLY A 34 2.72 4.29 -1.63
C GLY A 34 1.79 5.04 -0.66
N ASN A 35 2.34 6.04 0.04
CA ASN A 35 1.68 6.75 1.14
C ASN A 35 0.30 7.32 0.77
N GLY A 36 0.13 7.83 -0.46
CA GLY A 36 -1.16 8.37 -0.90
C GLY A 36 -2.25 7.29 -1.05
N THR A 37 -1.88 6.04 -1.33
CA THR A 37 -2.85 4.94 -1.43
C THR A 37 -3.19 4.42 -0.04
N GLN A 38 -2.19 4.32 0.84
CA GLN A 38 -2.42 4.04 2.25
C GLN A 38 -3.42 5.02 2.86
N ASP A 39 -3.15 6.32 2.76
CA ASP A 39 -3.98 7.37 3.38
C ASP A 39 -5.42 7.34 2.83
N ALA A 40 -5.60 7.08 1.53
CA ALA A 40 -6.91 7.04 0.91
C ALA A 40 -7.82 5.92 1.46
N PHE A 41 -7.23 4.82 1.92
CA PHE A 41 -7.96 3.61 2.34
C PHE A 41 -7.67 3.16 3.76
N TYR A 42 -6.95 3.95 4.56
CA TYR A 42 -6.49 3.54 5.89
C TYR A 42 -7.61 3.10 6.85
N ARG A 43 -8.83 3.61 6.64
CA ARG A 43 -10.03 3.28 7.42
C ARG A 43 -11.06 2.43 6.64
N ASP A 44 -10.75 2.03 5.42
CA ASP A 44 -11.65 1.30 4.52
C ASP A 44 -11.37 -0.20 4.56
N GLY A 45 -12.27 -0.96 5.21
CA GLY A 45 -12.17 -2.42 5.29
C GLY A 45 -12.35 -3.15 3.95
N GLY A 46 -12.79 -2.47 2.90
CA GLY A 46 -12.99 -3.04 1.56
C GLY A 46 -11.78 -2.91 0.64
N VAL A 47 -10.74 -2.17 1.02
CA VAL A 47 -9.51 -2.08 0.23
C VAL A 47 -8.32 -2.55 1.06
N HIS A 48 -7.65 -3.60 0.57
CA HIS A 48 -6.41 -4.07 1.15
C HIS A 48 -5.25 -3.38 0.45
N PHE A 49 -4.38 -2.74 1.21
CA PHE A 49 -3.20 -2.08 0.71
C PHE A 49 -1.95 -2.82 1.19
N VAL A 50 -1.13 -3.26 0.25
CA VAL A 50 0.15 -3.91 0.49
C VAL A 50 1.23 -3.03 -0.13
N SER A 51 2.23 -2.63 0.66
CA SER A 51 3.40 -1.93 0.15
C SER A 51 4.69 -2.59 0.61
N ILE A 52 5.56 -2.92 -0.33
CA ILE A 52 6.90 -3.43 -0.05
C ILE A 52 7.91 -2.40 -0.58
N HIS A 53 8.57 -1.69 0.32
CA HIS A 53 9.36 -0.51 -0.02
C HIS A 53 10.66 -0.44 0.79
N GLY A 54 11.57 0.45 0.38
CA GLY A 54 12.85 0.67 1.05
C GLY A 54 12.73 1.57 2.28
N ARG A 55 13.16 1.06 3.44
CA ARG A 55 13.24 1.81 4.70
C ARG A 55 14.19 2.99 4.58
N GLY A 56 13.73 4.16 5.00
CA GLY A 56 14.51 5.40 5.00
C GLY A 56 14.58 6.09 3.63
N TYR A 57 13.93 5.56 2.60
CA TYR A 57 13.71 6.28 1.36
C TYR A 57 12.55 7.26 1.50
N TYR A 58 12.56 8.29 0.66
CA TYR A 58 11.38 9.16 0.49
C TYR A 58 10.13 8.26 0.24
N PRO A 59 8.94 8.57 0.79
CA PRO A 59 8.57 9.75 1.55
C PRO A 59 8.88 9.69 3.06
N GLY A 60 9.46 8.59 3.57
CA GLY A 60 9.76 8.42 4.98
C GLY A 60 8.57 7.97 5.85
N THR A 61 7.51 7.43 5.24
CA THR A 61 6.34 6.83 5.90
C THR A 61 6.25 5.33 5.59
N GLY A 62 5.26 4.63 6.15
CA GLY A 62 5.01 3.22 5.87
C GLY A 62 5.67 2.28 6.87
N ALA A 63 5.63 2.64 8.16
CA ALA A 63 6.15 1.76 9.20
C ALA A 63 5.38 0.42 9.25
N ASP A 64 6.07 -0.66 9.60
CA ASP A 64 5.51 -2.02 9.68
C ASP A 64 4.32 -2.13 10.66
N ASP A 65 4.19 -1.22 11.63
CA ASP A 65 3.11 -1.15 12.62
C ASP A 65 1.92 -0.27 12.20
N GLU A 66 1.99 0.40 11.05
CA GLU A 66 0.87 1.12 10.45
C GLU A 66 -0.08 0.11 9.77
N THR A 67 -1.05 -0.43 10.52
CA THR A 67 -1.91 -1.53 10.03
C THR A 67 -3.33 -1.12 9.62
N GLY A 68 -3.60 0.18 9.49
CA GLY A 68 -4.96 0.69 9.29
C GLY A 68 -5.71 0.94 10.60
N GLU A 69 -6.89 1.55 10.51
CA GLU A 69 -7.66 2.00 11.68
C GLU A 69 -9.16 1.73 11.50
N GLY A 70 -9.87 1.51 12.61
CA GLY A 70 -11.33 1.36 12.60
C GLY A 70 -11.76 0.18 11.73
N PRO A 71 -12.73 0.35 10.79
CA PRO A 71 -13.11 -0.71 9.87
C PRO A 71 -11.98 -1.21 8.95
N GLY A 72 -10.93 -0.41 8.75
CA GLY A 72 -9.73 -0.76 7.97
C GLY A 72 -8.61 -1.38 8.80
N ALA A 73 -8.82 -1.62 10.10
CA ALA A 73 -7.79 -2.25 10.93
C ALA A 73 -7.43 -3.65 10.37
N GLY A 74 -6.14 -3.84 10.07
CA GLY A 74 -5.61 -5.05 9.46
C GLY A 74 -5.64 -5.09 7.94
N THR A 75 -6.15 -4.07 7.25
CA THR A 75 -6.17 -4.04 5.77
C THR A 75 -4.98 -3.31 5.16
N THR A 76 -4.13 -2.68 5.96
CA THR A 76 -2.84 -2.14 5.51
C THR A 76 -1.71 -3.05 5.98
N TRP A 77 -0.83 -3.45 5.04
CA TRP A 77 0.37 -4.21 5.34
C TRP A 77 1.58 -3.56 4.69
N ASN A 78 2.43 -2.98 5.53
CA ASN A 78 3.69 -2.37 5.13
C ASN A 78 4.85 -3.30 5.42
N ARG A 79 5.75 -3.40 4.43
CA ARG A 79 7.03 -4.05 4.59
C ARG A 79 8.16 -3.11 4.23
N ALA A 80 8.69 -2.42 5.23
CA ALA A 80 9.83 -1.53 5.06
C ALA A 80 11.16 -2.32 5.16
N LEU A 81 11.65 -2.75 4.00
CA LEU A 81 12.86 -3.54 3.85
C LEU A 81 14.14 -2.68 3.99
N PRO A 82 15.26 -3.22 4.47
CA PRO A 82 16.53 -2.50 4.47
C PRO A 82 16.88 -1.93 3.08
N ALA A 83 17.45 -0.73 3.05
CA ALA A 83 17.96 -0.16 1.81
C ALA A 83 18.94 -1.13 1.12
N LYS A 84 18.83 -1.24 -0.21
CA LYS A 84 19.66 -2.16 -1.03
C LYS A 84 19.44 -3.66 -0.75
N THR A 85 18.24 -4.03 -0.27
CA THR A 85 17.81 -5.44 -0.17
C THR A 85 18.00 -6.15 -1.51
N GLN A 86 18.52 -7.38 -1.47
CA GLN A 86 18.84 -8.15 -2.67
C GLN A 86 17.60 -8.86 -3.24
N PRO A 87 17.56 -9.16 -4.55
CA PRO A 87 16.39 -9.77 -5.18
C PRO A 87 15.86 -11.05 -4.49
N PRO A 88 16.70 -12.00 -4.02
CA PRO A 88 16.18 -13.18 -3.33
C PRO A 88 15.45 -12.84 -2.02
N GLN A 89 16.00 -11.90 -1.24
CA GLN A 89 15.40 -11.44 0.02
C GLN A 89 14.09 -10.68 -0.23
N TYR A 90 14.02 -9.91 -1.32
CA TYR A 90 12.78 -9.25 -1.75
C TYR A 90 11.72 -10.29 -2.16
N GLN A 91 12.10 -11.30 -2.93
CA GLN A 91 11.21 -12.37 -3.38
C GLN A 91 10.65 -13.20 -2.21
N ASP A 92 11.46 -13.45 -1.17
CA ASP A 92 11.00 -14.15 0.04
C ASP A 92 9.89 -13.40 0.79
N THR A 93 9.71 -12.10 0.53
CA THR A 93 8.62 -11.29 1.12
C THR A 93 7.24 -11.65 0.54
N PHE A 94 7.19 -12.27 -0.64
CA PHE A 94 5.94 -12.68 -1.31
C PHE A 94 5.53 -14.12 -1.04
N ARG A 95 6.33 -14.88 -0.29
CA ARG A 95 6.07 -16.28 0.05
C ARG A 95 5.33 -16.39 1.38
#